data_AF-A0A2D7T1F3-F1
#
_entry.id   AF-A0A2D7T1F3-F1
#
_cell.length_a   1.000
_cell.length_b   1.000
_cell.length_c   1.000
_cell.angle_alpha   90.00
_cell.angle_beta   90.00
_cell.angle_gamma   90.00
#
_symmetry.space_group_name_H-M   'P 1'
#
loop_
_entity.id
_entity.type
_entity.pdbx_description
1 polymer ?
#
loop_
_entity_poly.entity_id
_entity_poly.type
_entity_poly.pdbx_seq_one_letter_code
_entity_poly.pdbx_strand_id
1 'polypeptide(L)'
;MLEYKNKTDKKGNLIPWDTSLVHEESKTKLSLRATERSIEKSKILPNAVDIKYLVDEKNNQLKNNLVKHLLASSKRKRNQILIVQIINIKNNVWLFFVNDLRGGRKWFWHKKKDISSEIITLFCKSIIRTKKKNVVFLPHKDAVKYFKKIKESSSEVFTESTKYNGYFPFSCYRKYLNNANENLIFKNLSKKKTNYLNELESESIHIIREVVAESKNPVMLYSIGKDSAVMLHLAAKAFYPAPIPFPLLHVDTTWKFDMMYQFRSFIEKKYNVKLIVHSNEKGIKNNINPFDHGSVKHTQIMKTDALLEALEKYNFDIAFGGARRDEEKSRSKERVLSFRNTNHKWDPKNQRPELWNLYNTKVNQRESIRAFPISNWTEFDVWNYIKDENIDIVPLYYSGYYPVVKRKNTLIMVDDERFKINNNENIYVKKIRFRTLGCYPLTGAIESSASNIDDVILELTSSKVSERQGRLIDTDEQSSMEKKKIDGYF
;
A
#
# COMPACT_ATOMS: atom_id res chain seq x y z
N MET A 1 38.33 -0.07 31.41
CA MET A 1 37.25 -0.72 30.61
C MET A 1 35.95 -0.50 31.34
N LEU A 2 35.03 0.27 30.78
CA LEU A 2 33.73 0.54 31.40
C LEU A 2 32.93 -0.77 31.44
N GLU A 3 32.80 -1.38 32.61
CA GLU A 3 31.85 -2.48 32.85
C GLU A 3 30.50 -2.04 32.29
N TYR A 4 29.93 -2.73 31.31
CA TYR A 4 28.70 -2.36 30.58
C TYR A 4 27.53 -1.91 31.50
N LYS A 5 27.60 -0.69 32.02
CA LYS A 5 26.79 -0.10 33.09
C LYS A 5 26.36 1.26 32.59
N ASN A 6 25.10 1.61 32.81
CA ASN A 6 24.61 2.95 32.50
C ASN A 6 24.82 3.86 33.71
N LYS A 7 25.01 5.15 33.43
CA LYS A 7 25.07 6.19 34.47
C LYS A 7 23.65 6.73 34.72
N THR A 8 23.40 7.11 35.96
CA THR A 8 22.18 7.84 36.36
C THR A 8 22.56 9.17 37.00
N ASP A 9 21.71 10.18 36.86
CA ASP A 9 21.82 11.41 37.62
C ASP A 9 21.36 11.20 39.09
N LYS A 10 21.45 12.26 39.90
CA LYS A 10 21.06 12.24 41.33
C LYS A 10 19.60 11.87 41.58
N LYS A 11 18.72 11.96 40.57
CA LYS A 11 17.30 11.59 40.63
C LYS A 11 17.04 10.18 40.08
N GLY A 12 18.07 9.36 39.89
CA GLY A 12 17.97 7.98 39.39
C GLY A 12 17.73 7.87 37.88
N ASN A 13 17.91 8.97 37.17
CA ASN A 13 17.49 9.16 35.79
C ASN A 13 18.66 8.87 34.83
N LEU A 14 18.47 8.00 33.82
CA LEU A 14 19.56 7.58 32.93
C LEU A 14 20.21 8.74 32.17
N ILE A 15 21.54 8.71 32.09
CA ILE A 15 22.38 9.62 31.31
C ILE A 15 23.01 8.81 30.16
N PRO A 16 22.85 9.24 28.89
CA PRO A 16 23.51 8.59 27.77
C PRO A 16 25.03 8.75 27.89
N TRP A 17 25.76 7.69 27.59
CA TRP A 17 27.19 7.80 27.36
C TRP A 17 27.46 8.61 26.11
N ASP A 18 28.49 9.45 26.15
CA ASP A 18 29.12 10.10 25.00
C ASP A 18 30.64 10.20 25.24
N THR A 19 31.39 10.67 24.25
CA THR A 19 32.85 10.79 24.34
C THR A 19 33.29 11.66 25.51
N SER A 20 32.57 12.75 25.81
CA SER A 20 32.89 13.65 26.92
C SER A 20 32.71 12.96 28.26
N LEU A 21 31.61 12.23 28.44
CA LEU A 21 31.36 11.48 29.67
C LEU A 21 32.39 10.37 29.88
N VAL A 22 32.79 9.66 28.82
CA VAL A 22 33.88 8.67 28.90
C VAL A 22 35.20 9.34 29.30
N HIS A 23 35.50 10.49 28.70
CA HIS A 23 36.71 11.25 28.99
C HIS A 23 36.78 11.66 30.47
N GLU A 24 35.71 12.27 31.00
CA GLU A 24 35.58 12.66 32.40
C GLU A 24 35.72 11.47 33.37
N GLU A 25 35.03 10.36 33.10
CA GLU A 25 35.03 9.18 33.98
C GLU A 25 36.33 8.39 33.93
N SER A 26 37.00 8.37 32.79
CA SER A 26 38.25 7.64 32.62
C SER A 26 39.41 8.22 33.42
N LYS A 27 39.28 9.48 33.90
CA LYS A 27 40.34 10.25 34.58
C LYS A 27 41.69 10.19 33.84
N THR A 28 41.65 10.04 32.52
CA THR A 28 42.87 9.93 31.70
C THR A 28 43.51 11.30 31.52
N LYS A 29 44.85 11.35 31.39
CA LYS A 29 45.58 12.56 30.96
C LYS A 29 45.47 12.85 29.46
N LEU A 30 44.68 12.04 28.72
CA LEU A 30 44.52 12.20 27.28
C LEU A 30 43.73 13.49 26.98
N SER A 31 43.76 13.97 25.74
CA SER A 31 42.81 14.99 25.28
C SER A 31 41.50 14.34 24.84
N LEU A 32 40.41 15.11 24.77
CA LEU A 32 39.11 14.60 24.30
C LEU A 32 39.19 13.92 22.92
N ARG A 33 39.97 14.48 21.99
CA ARG A 33 40.23 13.87 20.66
C ARG A 33 41.00 12.56 20.76
N ALA A 34 41.94 12.44 21.69
CA ALA A 34 42.67 11.20 21.91
C ALA A 34 41.77 10.13 22.55
N THR A 35 40.86 10.51 23.44
CA THR A 35 39.80 9.63 23.96
C THR A 35 38.89 9.13 22.83
N GLU A 36 38.46 10.01 21.92
CA GLU A 36 37.65 9.62 20.76
C GLU A 36 38.35 8.57 19.89
N ARG A 37 39.61 8.81 19.52
CA ARG A 37 40.44 7.85 18.76
C ARG A 37 40.61 6.52 19.49
N SER A 38 40.72 6.55 20.81
CA SER A 38 40.82 5.34 21.64
C SER A 38 39.52 4.52 21.60
N ILE A 39 38.36 5.19 21.70
CA ILE A 39 37.04 4.55 21.57
C ILE A 39 36.89 3.91 20.18
N GLU A 40 37.27 4.61 19.11
CA GLU A 40 37.22 4.07 17.74
C GLU A 40 38.12 2.85 17.56
N LYS A 41 39.37 2.92 18.04
CA LYS A 41 40.31 1.80 17.99
C LYS A 41 39.82 0.58 18.76
N SER A 42 39.05 0.77 19.83
CA SER A 42 38.50 -0.34 20.63
C SER A 42 37.48 -1.19 19.87
N LYS A 43 36.86 -0.65 18.81
CA LYS A 43 35.76 -1.28 18.05
C LYS A 43 34.57 -1.73 18.91
N ILE A 44 34.45 -1.23 20.14
CA ILE A 44 33.34 -1.54 21.05
C ILE A 44 32.02 -0.95 20.54
N LEU A 45 32.09 0.20 19.85
CA LEU A 45 30.95 0.86 19.25
C LEU A 45 30.92 0.61 17.73
N PRO A 46 29.73 0.50 17.12
CA PRO A 46 29.61 0.43 15.68
C PRO A 46 30.04 1.75 15.02
N ASN A 47 30.32 1.69 13.72
CA ASN A 47 30.51 2.88 12.91
C ASN A 47 29.21 3.68 12.84
N ALA A 48 29.33 5.01 12.89
CA ALA A 48 28.20 5.91 12.67
C ALA A 48 27.61 5.71 11.27
N VAL A 49 26.29 5.65 11.18
CA VAL A 49 25.59 5.46 9.91
C VAL A 49 25.29 6.83 9.30
N ASP A 50 25.68 7.04 8.05
CA ASP A 50 25.22 8.16 7.25
C ASP A 50 23.78 7.91 6.78
N ILE A 51 22.96 8.96 6.78
CA ILE A 51 21.56 8.89 6.36
C ILE A 51 21.39 8.32 4.95
N LYS A 52 22.36 8.49 4.05
CA LYS A 52 22.32 7.90 2.70
C LYS A 52 22.40 6.37 2.68
N TYR A 53 22.88 5.76 3.76
CA TYR A 53 22.96 4.30 3.93
C TYR A 53 21.87 3.77 4.88
N LEU A 54 20.91 4.61 5.26
CA LEU A 54 19.80 4.20 6.11
C LEU A 54 18.87 3.25 5.33
N VAL A 55 18.60 2.09 5.92
CA VAL A 55 17.72 1.05 5.34
C VAL A 55 16.81 0.48 6.42
N ASP A 56 15.69 -0.11 5.97
CA ASP A 56 14.77 -0.84 6.82
C ASP A 56 15.32 -2.22 7.25
N GLU A 57 14.53 -3.00 7.98
CA GLU A 57 14.94 -4.33 8.46
C GLU A 57 15.11 -5.39 7.35
N LYS A 58 14.71 -5.08 6.11
CA LYS A 58 14.86 -5.93 4.93
C LYS A 58 15.92 -5.39 3.97
N ASN A 59 16.72 -4.42 4.41
CA ASN A 59 17.73 -3.71 3.62
C ASN A 59 17.17 -2.86 2.46
N ASN A 60 15.89 -2.50 2.48
CA ASN A 60 15.36 -1.55 1.50
C ASN A 60 15.69 -0.12 1.91
N GLN A 61 15.99 0.73 0.92
CA GLN A 61 16.07 2.16 1.15
C GLN A 61 14.70 2.74 1.54
N LEU A 62 14.74 3.72 2.45
CA LEU A 62 13.57 4.50 2.84
C LEU A 62 13.08 5.34 1.65
N LYS A 63 11.81 5.78 1.71
CA LYS A 63 11.19 6.60 0.68
C LYS A 63 11.89 7.96 0.60
N ASN A 64 12.72 8.14 -0.43
CA ASN A 64 13.64 9.27 -0.52
C ASN A 64 12.95 10.65 -0.51
N ASN A 65 11.78 10.77 -1.14
CA ASN A 65 10.99 12.00 -1.13
C ASN A 65 10.50 12.37 0.28
N LEU A 66 10.04 11.40 1.07
CA LEU A 66 9.64 11.59 2.46
C LEU A 66 10.83 11.92 3.36
N VAL A 67 11.96 11.24 3.19
CA VAL A 67 13.19 11.52 3.96
C VAL A 67 13.68 12.94 3.69
N LYS A 68 13.71 13.39 2.42
CA LYS A 68 14.06 14.77 2.05
C LYS A 68 13.13 15.78 2.71
N HIS A 69 11.82 15.54 2.68
CA HIS A 69 10.83 16.40 3.33
C HIS A 69 10.99 16.42 4.86
N LEU A 70 11.25 15.27 5.48
CA LEU A 70 11.52 15.13 6.92
C LEU A 70 12.76 15.94 7.34
N LEU A 71 13.85 15.87 6.55
CA LEU A 71 15.08 16.62 6.81
C LEU A 71 14.83 18.13 6.75
N ALA A 72 14.14 18.60 5.70
CA ALA A 72 13.81 20.01 5.52
C ALA A 72 12.90 20.54 6.65
N SER A 73 11.84 19.79 6.99
CA SER A 73 10.91 20.15 8.06
C SER A 73 11.58 20.12 9.45
N SER A 74 12.44 19.14 9.72
CA SER A 74 13.21 19.04 10.96
C SER A 74 14.19 20.20 11.12
N LYS A 75 14.85 20.63 10.04
CA LYS A 75 15.72 21.82 10.03
C LYS A 75 14.94 23.09 10.39
N ARG A 76 13.76 23.30 9.76
CA ARG A 76 12.88 24.44 10.06
C ARG A 76 12.41 24.45 11.52
N LYS A 77 11.99 23.31 12.05
CA LYS A 77 11.52 23.15 13.44
C LYS A 77 12.64 23.04 14.48
N ARG A 78 13.91 23.07 14.06
CA ARG A 78 15.10 22.86 14.90
C ARG A 78 15.09 21.52 15.66
N ASN A 79 14.47 20.50 15.09
CA ASN A 79 14.49 19.14 15.63
C ASN A 79 15.89 18.53 15.45
N GLN A 80 16.34 17.73 16.40
CA GLN A 80 17.55 16.92 16.26
C GLN A 80 17.21 15.60 15.58
N ILE A 81 18.02 15.17 14.61
CA ILE A 81 17.87 13.86 13.96
C ILE A 81 18.95 12.94 14.47
N LEU A 82 18.56 11.73 14.89
CA LEU A 82 19.44 10.67 15.35
C LEU A 82 19.14 9.39 14.60
N ILE A 83 20.17 8.77 14.04
CA ILE A 83 20.09 7.43 13.47
C ILE A 83 20.35 6.42 14.59
N VAL A 84 19.53 5.38 14.69
CA VAL A 84 19.54 4.42 15.79
C VAL A 84 19.98 3.05 15.30
N GLN A 85 20.92 2.44 16.01
CA GLN A 85 21.35 1.06 15.83
C GLN A 85 21.15 0.30 17.16
N ILE A 86 20.63 -0.92 17.06
CA ILE A 86 20.46 -1.83 18.19
C ILE A 86 21.23 -3.10 17.87
N ILE A 87 22.27 -3.39 18.64
CA ILE A 87 23.24 -4.45 18.32
C ILE A 87 23.42 -5.35 19.54
N ASN A 88 23.37 -6.67 19.32
CA ASN A 88 23.76 -7.64 20.33
C ASN A 88 25.29 -7.82 20.27
N ILE A 89 25.99 -7.54 21.37
CA ILE A 89 27.48 -7.58 21.39
C ILE A 89 27.99 -8.86 22.03
N LYS A 90 27.31 -9.36 23.06
CA LYS A 90 27.61 -10.60 23.80
C LYS A 90 26.31 -11.16 24.36
N ASN A 91 26.26 -12.45 24.73
CA ASN A 91 25.08 -13.09 25.32
C ASN A 91 24.37 -12.18 26.33
N ASN A 92 23.12 -11.81 26.01
CA ASN A 92 22.24 -10.95 26.80
C ASN A 92 22.77 -9.52 27.06
N VAL A 93 23.72 -9.01 26.27
CA VAL A 93 24.23 -7.64 26.34
C VAL A 93 23.98 -6.93 25.01
N TRP A 94 23.08 -5.97 25.05
CA TRP A 94 22.68 -5.16 23.92
C TRP A 94 23.21 -3.73 24.04
N LEU A 95 23.60 -3.17 22.90
CA LEU A 95 23.98 -1.78 22.73
C LEU A 95 22.87 -1.03 22.00
N PHE A 96 22.35 0.01 22.64
CA PHE A 96 21.53 1.02 21.98
C PHE A 96 22.44 2.18 21.60
N PHE A 97 22.79 2.29 20.33
CA PHE A 97 23.70 3.30 19.80
C PHE A 97 22.94 4.30 18.93
N VAL A 98 23.26 5.58 19.08
CA VAL A 98 22.73 6.62 18.20
C VAL A 98 23.83 7.54 17.71
N ASN A 99 23.72 7.99 16.46
CA ASN A 99 24.55 9.05 15.92
C ASN A 99 23.70 10.18 15.31
N ASP A 100 24.15 11.43 15.46
CA ASP A 100 23.59 12.55 14.71
C ASP A 100 24.15 12.60 13.28
N LEU A 101 23.61 13.52 12.47
CA LEU A 101 24.02 13.71 11.07
C LEU A 101 25.46 14.24 10.90
N ARG A 102 26.14 14.63 11.98
CA ARG A 102 27.54 15.07 11.99
C ARG A 102 28.47 14.02 12.60
N GLY A 103 27.94 12.84 12.95
CA GLY A 103 28.70 11.75 13.54
C GLY A 103 28.85 11.80 15.07
N GLY A 104 28.20 12.75 15.76
CA GLY A 104 28.17 12.81 17.21
C GLY A 104 27.41 11.62 17.81
N ARG A 105 28.01 10.93 18.78
CA ARG A 105 27.56 9.60 19.22
C ARG A 105 27.02 9.61 20.64
N LYS A 106 25.99 8.81 20.89
CA LYS A 106 25.51 8.49 22.23
C LYS A 106 25.13 7.03 22.34
N TRP A 107 25.24 6.43 23.53
CA TRP A 107 24.83 5.04 23.71
C TRP A 107 24.37 4.67 25.12
N PHE A 108 23.66 3.54 25.21
CA PHE A 108 23.28 2.85 26.44
C PHE A 108 23.54 1.36 26.33
N TRP A 109 23.74 0.72 27.48
CA TRP A 109 23.88 -0.72 27.64
C TRP A 109 22.59 -1.33 28.18
N HIS A 110 22.22 -2.53 27.72
CA HIS A 110 21.09 -3.29 28.27
C HIS A 110 21.50 -4.74 28.50
N LYS A 111 21.38 -5.22 29.74
CA LYS A 111 21.84 -6.55 30.18
C LYS A 111 20.68 -7.51 30.45
N LYS A 112 19.85 -7.80 29.45
CA LYS A 112 18.81 -8.83 29.52
C LYS A 112 18.71 -9.55 28.19
N LYS A 113 18.08 -10.73 28.21
CA LYS A 113 17.85 -11.55 27.03
C LYS A 113 17.09 -10.77 25.95
N ASP A 114 16.01 -10.11 26.35
CA ASP A 114 15.11 -9.41 25.43
C ASP A 114 15.15 -7.89 25.58
N ILE A 115 14.91 -7.20 24.45
CA ILE A 115 14.68 -5.76 24.38
C ILE A 115 13.17 -5.52 24.23
N SER A 116 12.58 -4.89 25.24
CA SER A 116 11.18 -4.49 25.23
C SER A 116 10.96 -3.09 24.63
N SER A 117 9.71 -2.75 24.32
CA SER A 117 9.34 -1.40 23.86
C SER A 117 9.56 -0.35 24.95
N GLU A 118 9.36 -0.72 26.23
CA GLU A 118 9.54 0.20 27.37
C GLU A 118 11.00 0.63 27.53
N ILE A 119 11.95 -0.29 27.37
CA ILE A 119 13.38 0.04 27.53
C ILE A 119 13.87 0.97 26.42
N ILE A 120 13.43 0.77 25.18
CA ILE A 120 13.74 1.68 24.06
C ILE A 120 13.14 3.06 24.32
N THR A 121 11.88 3.09 24.76
CA THR A 121 11.19 4.33 25.11
C THR A 121 11.94 5.08 26.21
N LEU A 122 12.42 4.36 27.23
CA LEU A 122 13.23 4.93 28.32
C LEU A 122 14.56 5.53 27.82
N PHE A 123 15.27 4.85 26.92
CA PHE A 123 16.51 5.37 26.32
C PHE A 123 16.24 6.62 25.48
N CYS A 124 15.17 6.61 24.66
CA CYS A 124 14.77 7.77 23.87
C CYS A 124 14.36 8.96 24.74
N LYS A 125 13.57 8.75 25.81
CA LYS A 125 13.20 9.79 26.79
C LYS A 125 14.44 10.41 27.43
N SER A 126 15.42 9.58 27.79
CA SER A 126 16.67 10.04 28.40
C SER A 126 17.47 10.95 27.45
N ILE A 127 17.55 10.60 26.16
CA ILE A 127 18.18 11.44 25.14
C ILE A 127 17.46 12.79 25.00
N ILE A 128 16.13 12.77 24.88
CA ILE A 128 15.31 13.98 24.73
C ILE A 128 15.53 14.92 25.92
N ARG A 129 15.49 14.39 27.15
CA ARG A 129 15.74 15.18 28.37
C ARG A 129 17.12 15.83 28.37
N THR A 130 18.18 15.08 28.01
CA THR A 130 19.54 15.64 27.99
C THR A 130 19.74 16.72 26.93
N LYS A 131 19.06 16.61 25.78
CA LYS A 131 19.21 17.57 24.67
C LYS A 131 18.30 18.79 24.78
N LYS A 132 17.20 18.72 25.54
CA LYS A 132 16.17 19.76 25.63
C LYS A 132 15.71 20.24 24.25
N LYS A 133 15.45 19.28 23.36
CA LYS A 133 14.97 19.50 21.98
C LYS A 133 14.08 18.34 21.57
N ASN A 134 13.21 18.59 20.60
CA ASN A 134 12.53 17.54 19.85
C ASN A 134 13.55 16.65 19.12
N VAL A 135 13.36 15.35 19.14
CA VAL A 135 14.29 14.38 18.55
C VAL A 135 13.56 13.44 17.61
N VAL A 136 14.04 13.34 16.37
CA VAL A 136 13.59 12.37 15.36
C VAL A 136 14.55 11.19 15.39
N PHE A 137 14.03 10.01 15.71
CA PHE A 137 14.76 8.75 15.77
C PHE A 137 14.52 7.96 14.48
N LEU A 138 15.61 7.70 13.74
CA LEU A 138 15.63 6.94 12.50
C LEU A 138 16.31 5.58 12.72
N PRO A 139 15.55 4.52 13.08
CA PRO A 139 16.11 3.20 13.26
C PRO A 139 16.67 2.60 11.95
N HIS A 140 17.85 1.99 12.05
CA HIS A 140 18.55 1.32 10.96
C HIS A 140 18.49 -0.21 11.14
N LYS A 141 18.20 -0.94 10.06
CA LYS A 141 18.15 -2.42 10.06
C LYS A 141 17.28 -2.99 11.18
N ASP A 142 17.80 -3.88 12.02
CA ASP A 142 17.04 -4.57 13.07
C ASP A 142 16.45 -3.64 14.12
N ALA A 143 17.00 -2.42 14.29
CA ALA A 143 16.40 -1.42 15.18
C ALA A 143 14.94 -1.11 14.80
N VAL A 144 14.60 -1.21 13.50
CA VAL A 144 13.26 -0.90 13.00
C VAL A 144 12.22 -1.86 13.57
N LYS A 145 12.55 -3.14 13.74
CA LYS A 145 11.65 -4.16 14.31
C LYS A 145 11.19 -3.76 15.71
N TYR A 146 12.10 -3.21 16.52
CA TYR A 146 11.76 -2.82 17.88
C TYR A 146 10.97 -1.51 17.93
N PHE A 147 11.31 -0.52 17.10
CA PHE A 147 10.53 0.73 17.00
C PHE A 147 9.11 0.47 16.48
N LYS A 148 8.92 -0.49 15.58
CA LYS A 148 7.59 -0.92 15.11
C LYS A 148 6.72 -1.48 16.24
N LYS A 149 7.30 -2.16 17.26
CA LYS A 149 6.56 -2.67 18.42
C LYS A 149 6.06 -1.58 19.36
N ILE A 150 6.65 -0.38 19.34
CA ILE A 150 6.21 0.77 20.16
C ILE A 150 4.88 1.35 19.63
N LYS A 151 4.45 0.94 18.42
CA LYS A 151 3.35 1.59 17.72
C LYS A 151 1.99 1.20 18.29
N GLU A 152 1.33 2.15 18.94
CA GLU A 152 -0.08 2.06 19.32
C GLU A 152 -0.96 3.18 18.71
N SER A 153 -0.43 4.15 17.94
CA SER A 153 -1.23 5.34 17.58
C SER A 153 -1.00 5.92 16.17
N SER A 154 -1.81 6.94 15.88
CA SER A 154 -1.82 7.77 14.66
C SER A 154 -0.65 8.73 14.53
N SER A 155 0.08 8.92 15.62
CA SER A 155 1.13 9.91 15.69
C SER A 155 2.48 9.28 15.37
N GLU A 156 3.32 10.02 14.65
CA GLU A 156 4.74 9.71 14.59
C GLU A 156 5.45 10.08 15.90
N VAL A 157 4.78 10.76 16.84
CA VAL A 157 5.25 10.93 18.22
C VAL A 157 5.01 9.62 18.98
N PHE A 158 6.08 8.97 19.42
CA PHE A 158 6.00 7.74 20.21
C PHE A 158 6.37 7.94 21.68
N THR A 159 6.95 9.09 22.03
CA THR A 159 7.29 9.39 23.41
C THR A 159 7.35 10.89 23.66
N GLU A 160 6.96 11.28 24.87
CA GLU A 160 7.02 12.65 25.36
C GLU A 160 7.91 12.76 26.59
N SER A 161 8.58 13.90 26.74
CA SER A 161 9.33 14.28 27.94
C SER A 161 9.07 15.75 28.25
N THR A 162 8.19 16.03 29.21
CA THR A 162 7.77 17.33 29.78
C THR A 162 7.47 18.49 28.80
N LYS A 163 8.41 18.84 27.92
CA LYS A 163 8.31 19.91 26.91
C LYS A 163 8.69 19.47 25.49
N TYR A 164 9.35 18.33 25.30
CA TYR A 164 9.90 17.90 24.02
C TYR A 164 9.47 16.49 23.64
N ASN A 165 9.37 16.25 22.33
CA ASN A 165 8.80 15.04 21.76
C ASN A 165 9.86 14.19 21.04
N GLY A 166 9.68 12.88 21.12
CA GLY A 166 10.40 11.87 20.35
C GLY A 166 9.55 11.39 19.18
N TYR A 167 10.09 11.53 17.97
CA TYR A 167 9.43 11.16 16.72
C TYR A 167 10.06 9.91 16.13
N PHE A 168 9.25 8.97 15.68
CA PHE A 168 9.63 7.85 14.83
C PHE A 168 8.83 7.99 13.51
N PRO A 169 9.46 8.50 12.44
CA PRO A 169 8.78 8.79 11.19
C PRO A 169 8.57 7.52 10.37
N PHE A 170 7.72 6.63 10.89
CA PHE A 170 7.47 5.31 10.30
C PHE A 170 6.95 5.40 8.87
N SER A 171 6.35 6.54 8.47
CA SER A 171 5.88 6.79 7.11
C SER A 171 7.00 6.79 6.07
N CYS A 172 8.24 7.10 6.47
CA CYS A 172 9.42 7.06 5.60
C CYS A 172 9.86 5.63 5.27
N TYR A 173 9.45 4.64 6.07
CA TYR A 173 9.80 3.23 5.88
C TYR A 173 8.79 2.57 4.93
N ARG A 174 9.27 1.60 4.15
CA ARG A 174 8.40 0.81 3.29
C ARG A 174 7.52 -0.08 4.16
N LYS A 175 6.21 -0.05 3.91
CA LYS A 175 5.29 -1.04 4.47
C LYS A 175 5.40 -2.28 3.60
N TYR A 176 5.66 -3.41 4.24
CA TYR A 176 5.70 -4.70 3.55
C TYR A 176 4.44 -5.48 3.92
N LEU A 177 3.83 -6.15 2.94
CA LEU A 177 2.89 -7.23 3.22
C LEU A 177 3.67 -8.36 3.86
N ASN A 178 3.76 -8.40 5.19
CA ASN A 178 4.27 -9.62 5.80
C ASN A 178 3.40 -10.76 5.28
N ASN A 179 4.01 -11.87 4.85
CA ASN A 179 3.29 -13.14 4.66
C ASN A 179 2.45 -13.49 5.92
N ALA A 180 2.78 -12.87 7.06
CA ALA A 180 2.00 -12.78 8.29
C ALA A 180 0.68 -11.95 8.19
N ASN A 181 -0.11 -12.13 7.13
CA ASN A 181 -1.54 -12.34 7.32
C ASN A 181 -1.83 -13.79 7.76
N GLU A 182 -0.82 -14.61 8.06
CA GLU A 182 -0.97 -15.85 8.86
C GLU A 182 -1.69 -15.62 10.21
N ASN A 183 -1.64 -14.41 10.77
CA ASN A 183 -2.30 -14.06 12.04
C ASN A 183 -3.65 -13.34 11.91
N LEU A 184 -4.17 -13.13 10.70
CA LEU A 184 -5.63 -12.99 10.55
C LEU A 184 -6.17 -14.40 10.65
N ILE A 185 -6.33 -14.84 11.91
CA ILE A 185 -6.83 -16.15 12.30
C ILE A 185 -8.06 -16.44 11.45
N PHE A 186 -7.87 -17.34 10.48
CA PHE A 186 -8.90 -17.95 9.68
C PHE A 186 -9.79 -18.76 10.62
N LYS A 187 -10.77 -18.10 11.22
CA LYS A 187 -11.96 -18.79 11.68
C LYS A 187 -12.77 -19.09 10.43
N ASN A 188 -12.67 -20.33 9.95
CA ASN A 188 -13.74 -20.97 9.20
C ASN A 188 -14.97 -21.00 10.11
N LEU A 189 -15.67 -19.88 10.19
CA LEU A 189 -17.06 -19.85 10.54
C LEU A 189 -17.76 -20.07 9.21
N SER A 190 -18.07 -21.32 8.89
CA SER A 190 -19.08 -21.63 7.88
C SER A 190 -20.41 -21.08 8.38
N LYS A 191 -20.60 -19.77 8.28
CA LYS A 191 -21.93 -19.19 8.36
C LYS A 191 -22.62 -19.56 7.05
N LYS A 192 -23.82 -20.10 7.17
CA LYS A 192 -24.67 -20.41 6.03
C LYS A 192 -24.90 -19.09 5.29
N LYS A 193 -24.34 -18.98 4.07
CA LYS A 193 -24.58 -17.86 3.16
C LYS A 193 -26.07 -17.60 3.05
N THR A 194 -26.46 -16.34 2.90
CA THR A 194 -27.84 -16.00 2.62
C THR A 194 -28.25 -16.64 1.29
N ASN A 195 -29.53 -16.99 1.14
CA ASN A 195 -30.03 -17.54 -0.13
C ASN A 195 -29.71 -16.61 -1.31
N TYR A 196 -29.81 -15.30 -1.06
CA TYR A 196 -29.50 -14.25 -2.03
C TYR A 196 -28.05 -14.25 -2.55
N LEU A 197 -27.03 -14.36 -1.68
CA LEU A 197 -25.64 -14.41 -2.14
C LEU A 197 -25.32 -15.69 -2.92
N ASN A 198 -26.01 -16.81 -2.60
CA ASN A 198 -25.90 -18.05 -3.38
C ASN A 198 -26.53 -17.89 -4.77
N GLU A 199 -27.65 -17.19 -4.89
CA GLU A 199 -28.28 -16.88 -6.18
C GLU A 199 -27.35 -16.02 -7.04
N LEU A 200 -26.74 -14.96 -6.48
CA LEU A 200 -25.75 -14.14 -7.18
C LEU A 200 -24.50 -14.94 -7.59
N GLU A 201 -23.98 -15.81 -6.70
CA GLU A 201 -22.86 -16.70 -7.01
C GLU A 201 -23.21 -17.63 -8.19
N SER A 202 -24.40 -18.25 -8.14
CA SER A 202 -24.88 -19.15 -9.18
C SER A 202 -25.07 -18.43 -10.52
N GLU A 203 -25.66 -17.23 -10.52
CA GLU A 203 -25.82 -16.41 -11.72
C GLU A 203 -24.46 -16.08 -12.36
N SER A 204 -23.51 -15.61 -11.55
CA SER A 204 -22.17 -15.27 -12.05
C SER A 204 -21.40 -16.48 -12.57
N ILE A 205 -21.49 -17.64 -11.90
CA ILE A 205 -20.87 -18.89 -12.37
C ILE A 205 -21.50 -19.32 -13.69
N HIS A 206 -22.83 -19.23 -13.82
CA HIS A 206 -23.54 -19.53 -15.06
C HIS A 206 -23.05 -18.64 -16.20
N ILE A 207 -22.98 -17.31 -16.01
CA ILE A 207 -22.46 -16.37 -17.01
C ILE A 207 -21.03 -16.73 -17.43
N ILE A 208 -20.14 -17.01 -16.47
CA ILE A 208 -18.75 -17.36 -16.76
C ILE A 208 -18.67 -18.62 -17.62
N ARG A 209 -19.46 -19.65 -17.29
CA ARG A 209 -19.47 -20.92 -18.05
C ARG A 209 -20.00 -20.75 -19.46
N GLU A 210 -21.13 -20.07 -19.63
CA GLU A 210 -21.73 -19.80 -20.95
C GLU A 210 -20.76 -19.02 -21.85
N VAL A 211 -20.19 -17.95 -21.31
CA VAL A 211 -19.24 -17.12 -22.06
C VAL A 211 -18.00 -17.92 -22.46
N VAL A 212 -17.46 -18.76 -21.58
CA VAL A 212 -16.31 -19.61 -21.93
C VAL A 212 -16.67 -20.64 -22.99
N ALA A 213 -17.83 -21.29 -22.87
CA ALA A 213 -18.29 -22.32 -23.79
C ALA A 213 -18.45 -21.79 -25.23
N GLU A 214 -18.82 -20.52 -25.39
CA GLU A 214 -18.97 -19.89 -26.71
C GLU A 214 -17.74 -19.08 -27.18
N SER A 215 -16.74 -18.90 -26.33
CA SER A 215 -15.51 -18.17 -26.67
C SER A 215 -14.44 -19.03 -27.32
N LYS A 216 -13.65 -18.43 -28.21
CA LYS A 216 -12.43 -19.04 -28.76
C LYS A 216 -11.20 -18.69 -27.94
N ASN A 217 -11.11 -17.48 -27.41
CA ASN A 217 -9.94 -16.99 -26.68
C ASN A 217 -10.35 -15.94 -25.63
N PRO A 218 -10.97 -16.37 -24.52
CA PRO A 218 -11.41 -15.46 -23.48
C PRO A 218 -10.24 -14.99 -22.61
N VAL A 219 -10.42 -13.86 -21.93
CA VAL A 219 -9.49 -13.32 -20.94
C VAL A 219 -10.24 -12.69 -19.79
N MET A 220 -9.66 -12.72 -18.58
CA MET A 220 -10.22 -11.97 -17.45
C MET A 220 -9.38 -10.75 -17.10
N LEU A 221 -9.99 -9.56 -17.14
CA LEU A 221 -9.35 -8.32 -16.75
C LEU A 221 -9.21 -8.26 -15.23
N TYR A 222 -7.98 -8.46 -14.74
CA TYR A 222 -7.67 -8.52 -13.32
C TYR A 222 -7.00 -7.22 -12.87
N SER A 223 -7.76 -6.37 -12.18
CA SER A 223 -7.30 -5.03 -11.75
C SER A 223 -6.64 -5.00 -10.37
N ILE A 224 -6.57 -6.14 -9.68
CA ILE A 224 -6.09 -6.27 -8.30
C ILE A 224 -6.99 -5.48 -7.31
N GLY A 225 -8.23 -5.21 -7.71
CA GLY A 225 -9.28 -4.66 -6.86
C GLY A 225 -10.18 -5.75 -6.27
N LYS A 226 -11.01 -5.36 -5.30
CA LYS A 226 -11.98 -6.22 -4.61
C LYS A 226 -12.93 -6.94 -5.60
N ASP A 227 -13.45 -6.23 -6.60
CA ASP A 227 -14.43 -6.78 -7.54
C ASP A 227 -13.78 -7.83 -8.47
N SER A 228 -12.56 -7.54 -8.95
CA SER A 228 -11.79 -8.51 -9.73
C SER A 228 -11.30 -9.71 -8.89
N ALA A 229 -11.14 -9.56 -7.57
CA ALA A 229 -10.83 -10.69 -6.68
C ALA A 229 -12.04 -11.62 -6.50
N VAL A 230 -13.25 -11.06 -6.33
CA VAL A 230 -14.50 -11.83 -6.35
C VAL A 230 -14.69 -12.54 -7.68
N MET A 231 -14.51 -11.84 -8.80
CA MET A 231 -14.64 -12.42 -10.14
C MET A 231 -13.63 -13.57 -10.38
N LEU A 232 -12.38 -13.41 -9.94
CA LEU A 232 -11.37 -14.48 -10.01
C LEU A 232 -11.77 -15.69 -9.17
N HIS A 233 -12.27 -15.47 -7.96
CA HIS A 233 -12.74 -16.53 -7.08
C HIS A 233 -13.94 -17.28 -7.67
N LEU A 234 -14.90 -16.57 -8.26
CA LEU A 234 -16.05 -17.14 -8.98
C LEU A 234 -15.60 -17.98 -10.18
N ALA A 235 -14.59 -17.53 -10.94
CA ALA A 235 -14.02 -18.32 -12.04
C ALA A 235 -13.37 -19.61 -11.53
N ALA A 236 -12.63 -19.55 -10.42
CA ALA A 236 -12.05 -20.76 -9.81
C ALA A 236 -13.15 -21.77 -9.40
N LYS A 237 -14.27 -21.30 -8.83
CA LYS A 237 -15.44 -22.15 -8.53
C LYS A 237 -16.10 -22.70 -9.79
N ALA A 238 -16.24 -21.89 -10.84
CA ALA A 238 -16.91 -22.26 -12.06
C ALA A 238 -16.27 -23.47 -12.76
N PHE A 239 -14.95 -23.62 -12.67
CA PHE A 239 -14.20 -24.69 -13.34
C PHE A 239 -13.64 -25.75 -12.41
N TYR A 240 -13.83 -25.63 -11.09
CA TYR A 240 -13.39 -26.64 -10.14
C TYR A 240 -13.93 -28.04 -10.51
N PRO A 241 -13.10 -29.11 -10.45
CA PRO A 241 -11.72 -29.16 -9.95
C PRO A 241 -10.64 -28.81 -10.99
N ALA A 242 -11.01 -28.52 -12.24
CA ALA A 242 -10.07 -28.11 -13.27
C ALA A 242 -9.54 -26.67 -13.04
N PRO A 243 -8.34 -26.34 -13.56
CA PRO A 243 -7.85 -24.97 -13.53
C PRO A 243 -8.71 -24.04 -14.40
N ILE A 244 -8.60 -22.73 -14.15
CA ILE A 244 -9.27 -21.71 -14.96
C ILE A 244 -8.75 -21.81 -16.42
N PRO A 245 -9.63 -21.98 -17.42
CA PRO A 245 -9.23 -22.30 -18.79
C PRO A 245 -8.75 -21.08 -19.61
N PHE A 246 -8.52 -19.95 -18.96
CA PHE A 246 -8.16 -18.69 -19.61
C PHE A 246 -7.20 -17.84 -18.78
N PRO A 247 -6.37 -16.99 -19.41
CA PRO A 247 -5.44 -16.15 -18.70
C PRO A 247 -6.12 -14.96 -18.01
N LEU A 248 -5.43 -14.41 -17.03
CA LEU A 248 -5.70 -13.07 -16.51
C LEU A 248 -4.92 -12.03 -17.32
N LEU A 249 -5.47 -10.83 -17.48
CA LEU A 249 -4.79 -9.67 -18.04
C LEU A 249 -4.81 -8.51 -17.04
N HIS A 250 -3.63 -8.02 -16.68
CA HIS A 250 -3.45 -6.81 -15.90
C HIS A 250 -2.77 -5.72 -16.73
N VAL A 251 -3.51 -4.64 -17.00
CA VAL A 251 -2.98 -3.42 -17.63
C VAL A 251 -2.22 -2.60 -16.60
N ASP A 252 -0.90 -2.62 -16.72
CA ASP A 252 0.04 -2.00 -15.81
C ASP A 252 0.43 -0.61 -16.31
N THR A 253 -0.10 0.40 -15.60
CA THR A 253 0.12 1.80 -15.91
C THR A 253 1.47 2.32 -15.41
N THR A 254 2.28 1.48 -14.75
CA THR A 254 3.50 1.84 -14.02
C THR A 254 3.29 2.88 -12.92
N TRP A 255 2.04 3.03 -12.44
CA TRP A 255 1.63 4.02 -11.44
C TRP A 255 0.64 3.45 -10.42
N LYS A 256 0.51 2.12 -10.31
CA LYS A 256 -0.28 1.47 -9.24
C LYS A 256 0.44 1.59 -7.90
N PHE A 257 -0.31 1.37 -6.82
CA PHE A 257 0.29 1.27 -5.49
C PHE A 257 1.29 0.11 -5.41
N ASP A 258 2.39 0.28 -4.69
CA ASP A 258 3.40 -0.74 -4.43
C ASP A 258 2.77 -2.01 -3.83
N MET A 259 1.82 -1.82 -2.91
CA MET A 259 1.07 -2.93 -2.30
C MET A 259 0.22 -3.73 -3.30
N MET A 260 -0.25 -3.10 -4.39
CA MET A 260 -0.96 -3.83 -5.45
C MET A 260 0.01 -4.72 -6.24
N TYR A 261 1.23 -4.27 -6.52
CA TYR A 261 2.24 -5.10 -7.20
C TYR A 261 2.67 -6.30 -6.36
N GLN A 262 2.84 -6.10 -5.04
CA GLN A 262 3.12 -7.20 -4.12
C GLN A 262 1.96 -8.22 -4.11
N PHE A 263 0.71 -7.74 -4.03
CA PHE A 263 -0.48 -8.58 -4.01
C PHE A 263 -0.71 -9.33 -5.34
N ARG A 264 -0.40 -8.71 -6.48
CA ARG A 264 -0.43 -9.35 -7.80
C ARG A 264 0.38 -10.65 -7.84
N SER A 265 1.62 -10.57 -7.35
CA SER A 265 2.56 -11.69 -7.32
C SER A 265 2.12 -12.81 -6.37
N PHE A 266 1.37 -12.47 -5.33
CA PHE A 266 0.77 -13.42 -4.40
C PHE A 266 -0.40 -14.19 -5.06
N ILE A 267 -1.27 -13.49 -5.77
CA ILE A 267 -2.47 -14.08 -6.40
C ILE A 267 -2.12 -15.04 -7.54
N GLU A 268 -1.14 -14.70 -8.37
CA GLU A 268 -0.66 -15.58 -9.45
C GLU A 268 -0.24 -16.95 -8.90
N LYS A 269 0.49 -16.96 -7.78
CA LYS A 269 0.91 -18.20 -7.09
C LYS A 269 -0.26 -18.94 -6.44
N LYS A 270 -1.18 -18.22 -5.80
CA LYS A 270 -2.31 -18.82 -5.06
C LYS A 270 -3.27 -19.58 -5.99
N TYR A 271 -3.64 -18.97 -7.12
CA TYR A 271 -4.61 -19.55 -8.06
C TYR A 271 -3.97 -20.39 -9.17
N ASN A 272 -2.63 -20.45 -9.24
CA ASN A 272 -1.89 -21.14 -10.30
C ASN A 272 -2.41 -20.78 -11.70
N VAL A 273 -2.61 -19.49 -11.95
CA VAL A 273 -3.21 -18.95 -13.18
C VAL A 273 -2.20 -18.09 -13.93
N LYS A 274 -2.17 -18.19 -15.26
CA LYS A 274 -1.31 -17.34 -16.09
C LYS A 274 -1.77 -15.88 -16.02
N LEU A 275 -0.89 -15.00 -15.55
CA LEU A 275 -1.15 -13.56 -15.52
C LEU A 275 -0.33 -12.83 -16.58
N ILE A 276 -1.02 -12.33 -17.61
CA ILE A 276 -0.44 -11.47 -18.65
C ILE A 276 -0.39 -10.04 -18.11
N VAL A 277 0.81 -9.47 -18.07
CA VAL A 277 1.01 -8.06 -17.75
C VAL A 277 1.29 -7.31 -19.04
N HIS A 278 0.51 -6.26 -19.32
CA HIS A 278 0.70 -5.42 -20.51
C HIS A 278 0.80 -3.95 -20.11
N SER A 279 1.72 -3.23 -20.74
CA SER A 279 1.95 -1.80 -20.54
C SER A 279 2.17 -1.13 -21.89
N ASN A 280 1.75 0.14 -22.02
CA ASN A 280 2.02 0.92 -23.22
C ASN A 280 3.49 1.36 -23.25
N GLU A 281 4.30 0.71 -24.07
CA GLU A 281 5.73 1.00 -24.20
C GLU A 281 6.01 2.43 -24.68
N LYS A 282 5.18 2.97 -25.58
CA LYS A 282 5.31 4.36 -26.07
C LYS A 282 5.06 5.34 -24.94
N GLY A 283 4.04 5.07 -24.11
CA GLY A 283 3.73 5.85 -22.92
C GLY A 283 4.87 5.83 -21.90
N ILE A 284 5.51 4.67 -21.69
CA ILE A 284 6.70 4.54 -20.82
C ILE A 284 7.88 5.34 -21.38
N LYS A 285 8.21 5.17 -22.67
CA LYS A 285 9.33 5.88 -23.34
C LYS A 285 9.16 7.40 -23.28
N ASN A 286 7.92 7.89 -23.40
CA ASN A 286 7.58 9.30 -23.30
C ASN A 286 7.36 9.79 -21.85
N ASN A 287 7.62 8.95 -20.85
CA ASN A 287 7.42 9.26 -19.43
C ASN A 287 6.02 9.83 -19.11
N ILE A 288 4.98 9.27 -19.72
CA ILE A 288 3.60 9.69 -19.49
C ILE A 288 3.20 9.38 -18.04
N ASN A 289 2.83 10.42 -17.29
CA ASN A 289 2.57 10.30 -15.87
C ASN A 289 1.43 11.20 -15.37
N PRO A 290 0.80 10.86 -14.22
CA PRO A 290 -0.33 11.61 -13.67
C PRO A 290 -0.04 13.07 -13.29
N PHE A 291 1.21 13.44 -13.00
CA PHE A 291 1.56 14.78 -12.53
C PHE A 291 1.78 15.75 -13.69
N ASP A 292 2.57 15.34 -14.69
CA ASP A 292 2.99 16.23 -15.78
C ASP A 292 1.96 16.29 -16.92
N HIS A 293 1.21 15.20 -17.12
CA HIS A 293 0.27 15.08 -18.24
C HIS A 293 -1.20 15.15 -17.81
N GLY A 294 -1.46 15.21 -16.51
CA GLY A 294 -2.80 15.14 -15.94
C GLY A 294 -3.43 13.75 -16.01
N SER A 295 -4.58 13.63 -15.36
CA SER A 295 -5.32 12.36 -15.20
C SER A 295 -5.86 11.81 -16.54
N VAL A 296 -6.35 12.70 -17.41
CA VAL A 296 -6.97 12.35 -18.71
C VAL A 296 -5.97 11.70 -19.66
N LYS A 297 -4.91 12.43 -20.04
CA LYS A 297 -3.92 11.96 -21.02
C LYS A 297 -3.18 10.72 -20.51
N HIS A 298 -2.83 10.68 -19.22
CA HIS A 298 -2.23 9.49 -18.62
C HIS A 298 -3.17 8.28 -18.71
N THR A 299 -4.44 8.43 -18.33
CA THR A 299 -5.40 7.32 -18.33
C THR A 299 -5.68 6.82 -19.75
N GLN A 300 -5.84 7.71 -20.72
CA GLN A 300 -6.04 7.32 -22.11
C GLN A 300 -4.88 6.45 -22.61
N ILE A 301 -3.65 6.96 -22.53
CA ILE A 301 -2.47 6.30 -23.11
C ILE A 301 -2.10 5.04 -22.32
N MET A 302 -2.01 5.15 -20.99
CA MET A 302 -1.46 4.08 -20.15
C MET A 302 -2.49 3.01 -19.80
N LYS A 303 -3.79 3.28 -19.97
CA LYS A 303 -4.85 2.33 -19.63
C LYS A 303 -5.72 1.97 -20.83
N THR A 304 -6.35 2.93 -21.50
CA THR A 304 -7.24 2.65 -22.64
C THR A 304 -6.47 2.06 -23.81
N ASP A 305 -5.49 2.79 -24.33
CA ASP A 305 -4.72 2.38 -25.50
C ASP A 305 -3.93 1.09 -25.21
N ALA A 306 -3.39 0.97 -23.99
CA ALA A 306 -2.72 -0.24 -23.52
C ALA A 306 -3.65 -1.46 -23.48
N LEU A 307 -4.90 -1.29 -23.05
CA LEU A 307 -5.89 -2.38 -23.05
C LEU A 307 -6.21 -2.80 -24.48
N LEU A 308 -6.49 -1.85 -25.37
CA LEU A 308 -6.81 -2.13 -26.77
C LEU A 308 -5.65 -2.84 -27.46
N GLU A 309 -4.42 -2.34 -27.29
CA GLU A 309 -3.21 -2.98 -27.81
C GLU A 309 -3.07 -4.44 -27.31
N ALA A 310 -3.35 -4.69 -26.02
CA ALA A 310 -3.29 -6.05 -25.47
C ALA A 310 -4.35 -6.97 -26.09
N LEU A 311 -5.60 -6.49 -26.22
CA LEU A 311 -6.69 -7.27 -26.78
C LEU A 311 -6.43 -7.66 -28.24
N GLU A 312 -5.90 -6.73 -29.04
CA GLU A 312 -5.49 -7.00 -30.43
C GLU A 312 -4.29 -7.96 -30.48
N LYS A 313 -3.23 -7.68 -29.71
CA LYS A 313 -1.98 -8.47 -29.72
C LYS A 313 -2.22 -9.95 -29.40
N TYR A 314 -3.12 -10.24 -28.47
CA TYR A 314 -3.42 -11.61 -28.05
C TYR A 314 -4.67 -12.19 -28.73
N ASN A 315 -5.34 -11.44 -29.63
CA ASN A 315 -6.57 -11.84 -30.30
C ASN A 315 -7.66 -12.34 -29.34
N PHE A 316 -7.91 -11.61 -28.25
CA PHE A 316 -8.96 -11.96 -27.30
C PHE A 316 -10.33 -11.59 -27.88
N ASP A 317 -11.26 -12.55 -27.91
CA ASP A 317 -12.61 -12.34 -28.44
C ASP A 317 -13.61 -11.94 -27.34
N ILE A 318 -13.42 -12.43 -26.11
CA ILE A 318 -14.22 -12.01 -24.96
C ILE A 318 -13.33 -11.63 -23.78
N ALA A 319 -13.59 -10.47 -23.18
CA ALA A 319 -12.91 -10.01 -21.98
C ALA A 319 -13.89 -9.87 -20.79
N PHE A 320 -13.66 -10.62 -19.72
CA PHE A 320 -14.41 -10.49 -18.48
C PHE A 320 -13.98 -9.23 -17.71
N GLY A 321 -14.94 -8.40 -17.34
CA GLY A 321 -14.77 -7.20 -16.54
C GLY A 321 -15.53 -7.26 -15.22
N GLY A 322 -14.94 -6.70 -14.16
CA GLY A 322 -15.57 -6.62 -12.83
C GLY A 322 -16.47 -5.39 -12.62
N ALA A 323 -17.08 -4.87 -13.68
CA ALA A 323 -17.93 -3.68 -13.60
C ALA A 323 -19.33 -4.04 -13.05
N ARG A 324 -19.86 -3.18 -12.17
CA ARG A 324 -21.16 -3.35 -11.52
C ARG A 324 -22.11 -2.20 -11.86
N ARG A 325 -23.43 -2.47 -11.91
CA ARG A 325 -24.45 -1.48 -12.32
C ARG A 325 -24.68 -0.37 -11.30
N ASP A 326 -24.48 -0.65 -10.02
CA ASP A 326 -24.60 0.31 -8.90
C ASP A 326 -23.37 1.23 -8.76
N GLU A 327 -22.23 0.89 -9.39
CA GLU A 327 -20.94 1.57 -9.16
C GLU A 327 -20.98 3.04 -9.63
N GLU A 328 -21.68 3.32 -10.74
CA GLU A 328 -21.79 4.65 -11.33
C GLU A 328 -23.04 4.77 -12.24
N LYS A 329 -23.61 5.98 -12.36
CA LYS A 329 -24.90 6.22 -13.05
C LYS A 329 -24.93 5.74 -14.50
N SER A 330 -23.87 5.93 -15.29
CA SER A 330 -23.83 5.49 -16.70
C SER A 330 -23.88 3.97 -16.86
N ARG A 331 -23.52 3.23 -15.82
CA ARG A 331 -23.53 1.75 -15.82
C ARG A 331 -24.87 1.14 -15.41
N SER A 332 -25.81 1.94 -14.92
CA SER A 332 -27.14 1.45 -14.52
C SER A 332 -27.89 0.73 -15.65
N LYS A 333 -27.59 1.07 -16.92
CA LYS A 333 -28.16 0.46 -18.12
C LYS A 333 -27.20 -0.51 -18.81
N GLU A 334 -26.10 -0.90 -18.16
CA GLU A 334 -25.13 -1.82 -18.74
C GLU A 334 -25.71 -3.25 -18.80
N ARG A 335 -25.45 -3.91 -19.92
CA ARG A 335 -25.79 -5.31 -20.17
C ARG A 335 -24.71 -6.22 -19.57
N VAL A 336 -25.01 -7.51 -19.41
CA VAL A 336 -23.99 -8.51 -19.05
C VAL A 336 -22.97 -8.63 -20.19
N LEU A 337 -23.42 -8.66 -21.44
CA LEU A 337 -22.60 -8.68 -22.65
C LEU A 337 -22.65 -7.34 -23.38
N SER A 338 -21.49 -6.72 -23.53
CA SER A 338 -21.32 -5.43 -24.20
C SER A 338 -20.47 -5.63 -25.46
N PHE A 339 -21.11 -5.48 -26.63
CA PHE A 339 -20.49 -5.76 -27.93
C PHE A 339 -19.60 -4.62 -28.40
N ARG A 340 -18.44 -4.99 -28.94
CA ARG A 340 -17.42 -4.08 -29.49
C ARG A 340 -17.22 -4.38 -30.97
N ASN A 341 -17.26 -3.34 -31.79
CA ASN A 341 -16.93 -3.47 -33.20
C ASN A 341 -15.42 -3.72 -33.41
N THR A 342 -15.02 -3.86 -34.68
CA THR A 342 -13.62 -4.11 -35.08
C THR A 342 -12.63 -3.02 -34.66
N ASN A 343 -13.10 -1.81 -34.34
CA ASN A 343 -12.30 -0.70 -33.81
C ASN A 343 -12.43 -0.59 -32.28
N HIS A 344 -12.90 -1.65 -31.61
CA HIS A 344 -13.20 -1.72 -30.19
C HIS A 344 -14.24 -0.71 -29.65
N LYS A 345 -14.97 -0.03 -30.53
CA LYS A 345 -15.98 0.96 -30.14
C LYS A 345 -17.30 0.30 -29.77
N TRP A 346 -18.01 0.96 -28.84
CA TRP A 346 -19.39 0.60 -28.49
C TRP A 346 -20.38 1.22 -29.46
N ASP A 347 -21.37 0.45 -29.90
CA ASP A 347 -22.51 0.94 -30.69
C ASP A 347 -23.83 0.50 -30.01
N PRO A 348 -24.72 1.43 -29.64
CA PRO A 348 -26.02 1.11 -29.05
C PRO A 348 -26.86 0.13 -29.88
N LYS A 349 -26.81 0.23 -31.21
CA LYS A 349 -27.64 -0.59 -32.12
C LYS A 349 -27.19 -2.04 -32.20
N ASN A 350 -25.92 -2.31 -31.90
CA ASN A 350 -25.35 -3.66 -31.92
C ASN A 350 -25.55 -4.43 -30.61
N GLN A 351 -26.16 -3.80 -29.60
CA GLN A 351 -26.41 -4.44 -28.31
C GLN A 351 -27.65 -5.31 -28.37
N ARG A 352 -27.60 -6.45 -27.68
CA ARG A 352 -28.63 -7.50 -27.77
C ARG A 352 -29.50 -7.53 -26.52
N PRO A 353 -30.81 -7.78 -26.64
CA PRO A 353 -31.65 -8.12 -25.49
C PRO A 353 -31.10 -9.35 -24.76
N GLU A 354 -31.12 -9.32 -23.43
CA GLU A 354 -30.70 -10.42 -22.55
C GLU A 354 -31.98 -10.90 -21.85
N LEU A 355 -32.55 -12.00 -22.33
CA LEU A 355 -33.80 -12.55 -21.80
C LEU A 355 -33.46 -13.78 -20.93
N TRP A 356 -34.02 -13.84 -19.72
CA TRP A 356 -33.71 -14.88 -18.72
C TRP A 356 -32.19 -14.96 -18.45
N ASN A 357 -31.61 -16.16 -18.55
CA ASN A 357 -30.18 -16.44 -18.44
C ASN A 357 -29.63 -16.98 -19.76
N LEU A 358 -30.22 -16.56 -20.89
CA LEU A 358 -29.79 -16.90 -22.25
C LEU A 358 -28.97 -15.75 -22.84
N TYR A 359 -27.72 -16.04 -23.18
CA TYR A 359 -26.79 -15.07 -23.71
C TYR A 359 -26.44 -15.41 -25.16
N ASN A 360 -26.42 -14.39 -26.03
CA ASN A 360 -26.05 -14.58 -27.44
C ASN A 360 -24.65 -14.00 -27.67
N THR A 361 -23.60 -14.81 -27.64
CA THR A 361 -22.21 -14.32 -27.81
C THR A 361 -21.72 -14.31 -29.26
N LYS A 362 -22.58 -14.62 -30.26
CA LYS A 362 -22.14 -14.67 -31.66
C LYS A 362 -21.49 -13.35 -32.10
N VAL A 363 -20.25 -13.36 -32.55
CA VAL A 363 -19.55 -12.16 -33.03
C VAL A 363 -19.03 -12.37 -34.45
N ASN A 364 -18.95 -11.29 -35.23
CA ASN A 364 -18.24 -11.33 -36.50
C ASN A 364 -16.73 -11.44 -36.28
N GLN A 365 -16.00 -11.75 -37.34
CA GLN A 365 -14.54 -11.79 -37.27
C GLN A 365 -13.98 -10.42 -36.83
N ARG A 366 -13.09 -10.43 -35.84
CA ARG A 366 -12.47 -9.24 -35.21
C ARG A 366 -13.41 -8.37 -34.34
N GLU A 367 -14.68 -8.73 -34.18
CA GLU A 367 -15.49 -8.17 -33.10
C GLU A 367 -15.15 -8.83 -31.77
N SER A 368 -15.41 -8.13 -30.66
CA SER A 368 -15.17 -8.67 -29.32
C SER A 368 -16.30 -8.32 -28.36
N ILE A 369 -16.39 -9.03 -27.25
CA ILE A 369 -17.38 -8.79 -26.18
C ILE A 369 -16.66 -8.40 -24.90
N ARG A 370 -17.29 -7.53 -24.11
CA ARG A 370 -17.01 -7.38 -22.68
C ARG A 370 -18.11 -8.08 -21.89
N ALA A 371 -17.74 -9.04 -21.06
CA ALA A 371 -18.67 -9.79 -20.23
C ALA A 371 -18.56 -9.32 -18.77
N PHE A 372 -19.68 -9.08 -18.09
CA PHE A 372 -19.70 -8.56 -16.72
C PHE A 372 -20.44 -9.52 -15.77
N PRO A 373 -19.81 -10.62 -15.32
CA PRO A 373 -20.49 -11.66 -14.53
C PRO A 373 -21.07 -11.16 -13.21
N ILE A 374 -20.52 -10.08 -12.66
CA ILE A 374 -20.93 -9.50 -11.39
C ILE A 374 -21.76 -8.22 -11.55
N SER A 375 -22.36 -7.97 -12.72
CA SER A 375 -23.08 -6.73 -13.00
C SER A 375 -24.22 -6.44 -12.01
N ASN A 376 -24.86 -7.49 -11.48
CA ASN A 376 -25.97 -7.42 -10.51
C ASN A 376 -25.54 -7.28 -9.05
N TRP A 377 -24.26 -7.35 -8.77
CA TRP A 377 -23.74 -7.29 -7.41
C TRP A 377 -23.61 -5.85 -6.95
N THR A 378 -24.04 -5.54 -5.73
CA THR A 378 -23.80 -4.26 -5.09
C THR A 378 -22.46 -4.22 -4.36
N GLU A 379 -21.99 -3.04 -3.95
CA GLU A 379 -20.75 -2.92 -3.16
C GLU A 379 -20.88 -3.73 -1.86
N PHE A 380 -22.09 -3.73 -1.28
CA PHE A 380 -22.40 -4.50 -0.08
C PHE A 380 -22.28 -6.00 -0.31
N ASP A 381 -22.76 -6.50 -1.45
CA ASP A 381 -22.70 -7.94 -1.79
C ASP A 381 -21.26 -8.41 -1.99
N VAL A 382 -20.46 -7.60 -2.71
CA VAL A 382 -19.02 -7.87 -2.90
C VAL A 382 -18.32 -8.01 -1.55
N TRP A 383 -18.56 -7.10 -0.60
CA TRP A 383 -17.93 -7.17 0.71
C TRP A 383 -18.40 -8.34 1.57
N ASN A 384 -19.71 -8.63 1.60
CA ASN A 384 -20.23 -9.78 2.33
C ASN A 384 -19.72 -11.09 1.73
N TYR A 385 -19.61 -11.18 0.41
CA TYR A 385 -19.06 -12.37 -0.24
C TYR A 385 -17.56 -12.54 0.00
N ILE A 386 -16.78 -11.46 -0.01
CA ILE A 386 -15.36 -11.49 0.39
C ILE A 386 -15.23 -12.03 1.82
N LYS A 387 -16.14 -11.65 2.72
CA LYS A 387 -16.18 -12.15 4.10
C LYS A 387 -16.54 -13.62 4.17
N ASP A 388 -17.63 -14.02 3.52
CA ASP A 388 -18.18 -15.38 3.59
C ASP A 388 -17.24 -16.41 2.94
N GLU A 389 -16.58 -16.03 1.84
CA GLU A 389 -15.61 -16.89 1.13
C GLU A 389 -14.16 -16.63 1.58
N ASN A 390 -13.95 -15.70 2.51
CA ASN A 390 -12.63 -15.37 3.05
C ASN A 390 -11.61 -15.08 1.92
N ILE A 391 -12.01 -14.21 1.00
CA ILE A 391 -11.24 -13.84 -0.20
C ILE A 391 -10.16 -12.83 0.20
N ASP A 392 -8.91 -13.11 -0.16
CA ASP A 392 -7.83 -12.16 0.05
C ASP A 392 -8.04 -10.88 -0.77
N ILE A 393 -7.79 -9.74 -0.14
CA ILE A 393 -7.81 -8.44 -0.79
C ILE A 393 -6.60 -7.59 -0.38
N VAL A 394 -6.32 -6.55 -1.17
CA VAL A 394 -5.25 -5.60 -0.88
C VAL A 394 -5.53 -4.88 0.46
N PRO A 395 -4.60 -4.89 1.43
CA PRO A 395 -4.83 -4.25 2.74
C PRO A 395 -5.10 -2.75 2.72
N LEU A 396 -4.88 -2.06 1.60
CA LEU A 396 -5.28 -0.66 1.41
C LEU A 396 -6.80 -0.44 1.50
N TYR A 397 -7.61 -1.50 1.33
CA TYR A 397 -9.04 -1.42 1.60
C TYR A 397 -9.38 -1.29 3.08
N TYR A 398 -8.47 -1.71 3.97
CA TYR A 398 -8.58 -1.52 5.41
C TYR A 398 -7.82 -0.27 5.84
N SER A 399 -8.31 0.32 6.93
CA SER A 399 -7.75 1.54 7.48
C SER A 399 -6.36 1.28 8.04
N GLY A 400 -5.45 2.19 7.73
CA GLY A 400 -4.10 2.19 8.28
C GLY A 400 -3.53 3.59 8.29
N TYR A 401 -2.43 3.76 9.03
CA TYR A 401 -1.73 5.05 9.04
C TYR A 401 -0.79 5.18 7.86
N TYR A 402 -1.03 6.17 7.01
CA TYR A 402 -0.24 6.42 5.80
C TYR A 402 0.09 7.91 5.66
N PRO A 403 1.25 8.25 5.07
CA PRO A 403 1.56 9.62 4.70
C PRO A 403 0.65 10.08 3.56
N VAL A 404 0.04 11.24 3.73
CA VAL A 404 -0.88 11.85 2.77
C VAL A 404 -0.56 13.33 2.58
N VAL A 405 -0.85 13.82 1.39
CA VAL A 405 -0.94 15.24 1.08
C VAL A 405 -2.40 15.56 0.77
N LYS A 406 -2.89 16.69 1.30
CA LYS A 406 -4.22 17.20 0.94
C LYS A 406 -4.08 18.11 -0.29
N ARG A 407 -4.63 17.69 -1.42
CA ARG A 407 -4.72 18.52 -2.65
C ARG A 407 -6.17 18.80 -2.95
N LYS A 408 -6.54 20.08 -3.00
CA LYS A 408 -7.95 20.52 -3.01
C LYS A 408 -8.67 19.88 -1.80
N ASN A 409 -9.70 19.07 -2.04
CA ASN A 409 -10.43 18.33 -1.00
C ASN A 409 -10.10 16.83 -0.94
N THR A 410 -9.06 16.37 -1.65
CA THR A 410 -8.72 14.95 -1.73
C THR A 410 -7.45 14.65 -0.95
N LEU A 411 -7.50 13.59 -0.13
CA LEU A 411 -6.31 13.03 0.52
C LEU A 411 -5.62 12.08 -0.46
N ILE A 412 -4.39 12.40 -0.85
CA ILE A 412 -3.61 11.56 -1.77
C ILE A 412 -2.44 10.97 -1.00
N MET A 413 -2.32 9.64 -1.03
CA MET A 413 -1.26 8.93 -0.35
C MET A 413 0.09 9.08 -1.07
N VAL A 414 1.14 9.34 -0.29
CA VAL A 414 2.52 9.35 -0.77
C VAL A 414 3.06 7.92 -0.69
N ASP A 415 2.83 7.14 -1.75
CA ASP A 415 3.15 5.72 -1.75
C ASP A 415 4.65 5.43 -1.98
N ASP A 416 5.30 6.13 -2.90
CA ASP A 416 6.73 5.93 -3.21
C ASP A 416 7.41 7.21 -3.74
N GLU A 417 8.66 7.07 -4.19
CA GLU A 417 9.50 8.16 -4.70
C GLU A 417 8.96 8.86 -5.95
N ARG A 418 8.11 8.21 -6.74
CA ARG A 418 7.53 8.79 -7.96
C ARG A 418 6.58 9.94 -7.63
N PHE A 419 6.08 10.01 -6.39
CA PHE A 419 5.17 11.08 -5.96
C PHE A 419 5.93 12.41 -5.82
N LYS A 420 5.56 13.40 -6.64
CA LYS A 420 6.11 14.75 -6.59
C LYS A 420 5.44 15.56 -5.48
N ILE A 421 6.19 15.89 -4.44
CA ILE A 421 5.73 16.71 -3.29
C ILE A 421 6.12 18.17 -3.57
N ASN A 422 5.15 19.09 -3.53
CA ASN A 422 5.42 20.50 -3.77
C ASN A 422 6.04 21.16 -2.53
N ASN A 423 6.85 22.21 -2.71
CA ASN A 423 7.59 22.86 -1.60
C ASN A 423 6.68 23.42 -0.49
N ASN A 424 5.44 23.78 -0.83
CA ASN A 424 4.45 24.35 0.07
C ASN A 424 3.49 23.31 0.66
N GLU A 425 3.64 22.03 0.30
CA GLU A 425 2.78 20.95 0.80
C GLU A 425 3.30 20.43 2.14
N ASN A 426 2.37 20.25 3.07
CA ASN A 426 2.61 19.53 4.32
C ASN A 426 2.18 18.08 4.16
N ILE A 427 3.01 17.18 4.68
CA ILE A 427 2.69 15.75 4.76
C ILE A 427 2.06 15.49 6.12
N TYR A 428 0.91 14.82 6.10
CA TYR A 428 0.21 14.38 7.29
C TYR A 428 0.23 12.86 7.35
N VAL A 429 0.28 12.30 8.55
CA VAL A 429 -0.01 10.87 8.74
C VAL A 429 -1.45 10.76 9.21
N LYS A 430 -2.31 10.12 8.40
CA LYS A 430 -3.74 9.96 8.70
C LYS A 430 -4.12 8.49 8.67
N LYS A 431 -5.13 8.12 9.49
CA LYS A 431 -5.77 6.80 9.41
C LYS A 431 -6.71 6.83 8.21
N ILE A 432 -6.30 6.17 7.13
CA ILE A 432 -7.05 6.19 5.88
C ILE A 432 -7.24 4.79 5.33
N ARG A 433 -8.28 4.63 4.50
CA ARG A 433 -8.47 3.48 3.62
C ARG A 433 -8.87 3.95 2.22
N PHE A 434 -8.96 3.00 1.29
CA PHE A 434 -9.42 3.24 -0.07
C PHE A 434 -10.65 2.41 -0.37
N ARG A 435 -11.71 3.02 -0.93
CA ARG A 435 -12.88 2.27 -1.44
C ARG A 435 -12.67 1.71 -2.84
N THR A 436 -11.78 2.34 -3.62
CA THR A 436 -11.36 1.88 -4.95
C THR A 436 -9.84 1.96 -5.08
N LEU A 437 -9.23 1.11 -5.92
CA LEU A 437 -7.78 1.10 -6.15
C LEU A 437 -7.44 1.20 -7.64
N GLY A 438 -6.43 2.00 -7.99
CA GLY A 438 -5.90 2.10 -9.35
C GLY A 438 -4.57 2.85 -9.36
N CYS A 439 -4.40 3.83 -10.26
CA CYS A 439 -3.19 4.66 -10.20
C CYS A 439 -3.19 5.47 -8.90
N TYR A 440 -2.14 5.34 -8.09
CA TYR A 440 -2.15 5.85 -6.73
C TYR A 440 -2.22 7.39 -6.63
N PRO A 441 -1.61 8.19 -7.54
CA PRO A 441 -1.75 9.65 -7.49
C PRO A 441 -3.15 10.15 -7.89
N LEU A 442 -3.97 9.27 -8.48
CA LEU A 442 -5.31 9.57 -8.99
C LEU A 442 -6.43 8.91 -8.15
N THR A 443 -6.06 8.31 -7.03
CA THR A 443 -6.97 7.59 -6.14
C THR A 443 -7.00 8.30 -4.80
N GLY A 444 -8.15 8.91 -4.48
CA GLY A 444 -8.38 9.59 -3.21
C GLY A 444 -8.62 8.59 -2.07
N ALA A 445 -7.98 8.86 -0.95
CA ALA A 445 -8.20 8.14 0.29
C ALA A 445 -9.32 8.79 1.11
N ILE A 446 -9.97 7.98 1.95
CA ILE A 446 -10.93 8.46 2.95
C ILE A 446 -10.37 8.22 4.35
N GLU A 447 -10.63 9.15 5.27
CA GLU A 447 -10.37 8.91 6.69
C GLU A 447 -11.36 7.88 7.20
N SER A 448 -10.87 6.85 7.88
CA SER A 448 -11.68 5.72 8.32
C SER A 448 -11.03 5.01 9.50
N SER A 449 -11.85 4.50 10.40
CA SER A 449 -11.44 3.60 11.47
C SER A 449 -11.51 2.12 11.09
N ALA A 450 -12.12 1.79 9.94
CA ALA A 450 -12.47 0.43 9.55
C ALA A 450 -11.25 -0.43 9.27
N SER A 451 -10.85 -1.26 10.22
CA SER A 451 -9.56 -1.96 10.25
C SER A 451 -9.62 -3.41 9.78
N ASN A 452 -10.83 -3.94 9.60
CA ASN A 452 -11.12 -5.29 9.15
C ASN A 452 -12.40 -5.28 8.27
N ILE A 453 -12.81 -6.45 7.79
CA ILE A 453 -13.96 -6.57 6.88
C ILE A 453 -15.30 -6.23 7.53
N ASP A 454 -15.50 -6.59 8.79
CA ASP A 454 -16.73 -6.27 9.53
C ASP A 454 -16.88 -4.76 9.70
N ASP A 455 -15.79 -4.07 10.06
CA ASP A 455 -15.80 -2.62 10.18
C ASP A 455 -16.12 -1.94 8.84
N VAL A 456 -15.61 -2.48 7.71
CA VAL A 456 -15.88 -1.94 6.37
C VAL A 456 -17.35 -2.11 6.02
N ILE A 457 -17.94 -3.28 6.27
CA ILE A 457 -19.36 -3.55 6.05
C ILE A 457 -20.21 -2.60 6.90
N LEU A 458 -19.88 -2.43 8.17
CA LEU A 458 -20.57 -1.48 9.07
C LEU A 458 -20.48 -0.04 8.55
N GLU A 459 -19.29 0.41 8.13
CA GLU A 459 -19.12 1.75 7.57
C GLU A 459 -20.00 1.96 6.32
N LEU A 460 -20.10 0.94 5.45
CA LEU A 460 -20.93 1.00 4.25
C LEU A 460 -22.42 1.14 4.55
N THR A 461 -22.94 0.48 5.60
CA THR A 461 -24.37 0.63 5.98
C THR A 461 -24.75 2.07 6.33
N SER A 462 -23.77 2.88 6.76
CA SER A 462 -23.97 4.28 7.15
C SER A 462 -23.66 5.29 6.05
N SER A 463 -23.03 4.86 4.95
CA SER A 463 -22.51 5.74 3.90
C SER A 463 -23.60 6.12 2.89
N LYS A 464 -23.71 7.42 2.59
CA LYS A 464 -24.60 7.94 1.52
C LYS A 464 -23.86 8.28 0.22
N VAL A 465 -22.58 7.89 0.15
CA VAL A 465 -21.66 8.31 -0.90
C VAL A 465 -21.33 7.13 -1.81
N SER A 466 -21.30 7.37 -3.12
CA SER A 466 -20.91 6.35 -4.10
C SER A 466 -19.47 5.87 -3.94
N GLU A 467 -19.21 4.62 -4.32
CA GLU A 467 -17.89 3.99 -4.22
C GLU A 467 -16.77 4.82 -4.88
N ARG A 468 -17.07 5.38 -6.06
CA ARG A 468 -16.08 6.06 -6.92
C ARG A 468 -15.86 7.54 -6.63
N GLN A 469 -16.51 8.13 -5.62
CA GLN A 469 -16.42 9.58 -5.36
C GLN A 469 -14.98 10.10 -5.21
N GLY A 470 -14.06 9.28 -4.69
CA GLY A 470 -12.64 9.65 -4.50
C GLY A 470 -11.75 9.59 -5.75
N ARG A 471 -12.27 9.24 -6.93
CA ARG A 471 -11.47 9.12 -8.16
C ARG A 471 -11.31 10.46 -8.85
N LEU A 472 -10.08 10.99 -8.90
CA LEU A 472 -9.80 12.27 -9.57
C LEU A 472 -10.08 12.23 -11.09
N ILE A 473 -9.92 11.05 -11.71
CA ILE A 473 -10.24 10.82 -13.12
C ILE A 473 -11.73 11.03 -13.42
N ASP A 474 -12.60 10.85 -12.41
CA ASP A 474 -14.05 10.97 -12.56
C ASP A 474 -14.50 12.43 -12.33
N THR A 475 -13.65 13.30 -11.73
CA THR A 475 -13.94 14.72 -11.48
C THR A 475 -13.26 15.69 -12.43
N ASP A 476 -12.14 15.31 -13.04
CA ASP A 476 -11.34 16.19 -13.91
C ASP A 476 -11.91 16.35 -15.32
N GLU A 477 -12.96 15.60 -15.67
CA GLU A 477 -13.61 15.66 -17.00
C GLU A 477 -15.03 16.20 -16.95
N GLN A 478 -15.34 17.11 -17.89
CA GLN A 478 -16.71 17.39 -18.35
C GLN A 478 -17.25 16.27 -19.27
N SER A 479 -16.42 15.29 -19.67
CA SER A 479 -16.84 14.12 -20.45
C SER A 479 -17.28 12.95 -19.56
N SER A 480 -18.51 12.49 -19.76
CA SER A 480 -19.13 11.40 -19.02
C SER A 480 -18.42 10.07 -19.23
N MET A 481 -18.56 9.15 -18.26
CA MET A 481 -18.15 7.74 -18.39
C MET A 481 -18.71 7.06 -19.66
N GLU A 482 -19.81 7.57 -20.20
CA GLU A 482 -20.40 7.14 -21.47
C GLU A 482 -19.45 7.37 -22.67
N LYS A 483 -18.72 8.48 -22.71
CA LYS A 483 -17.70 8.72 -23.75
C LYS A 483 -16.58 7.70 -23.66
N LYS A 484 -16.08 7.44 -22.44
CA LYS A 484 -15.08 6.39 -22.17
C LYS A 484 -15.59 5.00 -22.61
N LYS A 485 -16.89 4.72 -22.44
CA LYS A 485 -17.51 3.50 -22.94
C LYS A 485 -17.45 3.41 -24.46
N ILE A 486 -17.78 4.48 -25.19
CA ILE A 486 -17.69 4.53 -26.66
C ILE A 486 -16.26 4.29 -27.12
N ASP A 487 -15.29 4.87 -26.43
CA ASP A 487 -13.86 4.79 -26.76
C ASP A 487 -13.19 3.47 -26.35
N GLY A 488 -13.93 2.53 -25.76
CA GLY A 488 -13.44 1.18 -25.44
C GLY A 488 -12.73 1.03 -24.08
N TYR A 489 -12.89 2.00 -23.17
CA TYR A 489 -12.28 2.00 -21.82
C TYR A 489 -12.80 0.89 -20.89
N PHE A 490 -14.00 0.36 -21.16
CA PHE A 490 -14.63 -0.73 -20.40
C PHE A 490 -14.56 -2.06 -21.13
#